data_AF-A0A920NMK4-F1
#
_entry.id   AF-A0A920NMK4-F1
#
_cell.length_a   1.000
_cell.length_b   1.000
_cell.length_c   1.000
_cell.angle_alpha   90.00
_cell.angle_beta   90.00
_cell.angle_gamma   90.00
#
_symmetry.space_group_name_H-M   'P 1'
#
loop_
_entity.id
_entity.type
_entity.pdbx_description
1 polymer ?
#
loop_
_entity_poly.entity_id
_entity_poly.type
_entity_poly.pdbx_seq_one_letter_code
_entity_poly.pdbx_strand_id
1 'polypeptide(L)'
;MDSSSTNAALPIKIQNLDEFYVVYDLDMVATGSYNLAFEFWVTIDSMSSETGITTEVMIWMDNNLIGPAGNIIGTVTLMVSIIIFTKLIGIHGLISHLYQLNPNTAVYWEFHHFVDHLVSQGMLNPDEYFADFELGNEVVYGMGQTDIQQYEIYVNSIPLNVASPETIPGHYNLSNNYPNPFNPVTTINFSIPTSELVSVHVYDVKVLN
;
A
#
# COMPACT_ATOMS: atom_id res chain seq x y z
N MET A 1 -14.19 -3.64 -25.21
CA MET A 1 -13.05 -4.54 -24.97
C MET A 1 -13.53 -5.52 -23.91
N ASP A 2 -13.20 -6.81 -24.00
CA ASP A 2 -13.57 -7.77 -22.95
C ASP A 2 -12.79 -7.42 -21.67
N SER A 3 -13.50 -6.92 -20.65
CA SER A 3 -13.00 -6.56 -19.32
C SER A 3 -12.90 -7.79 -18.42
N SER A 4 -12.22 -8.85 -18.89
CA SER A 4 -11.94 -10.00 -18.04
C SER A 4 -10.73 -9.71 -17.16
N SER A 5 -10.86 -9.87 -15.84
CA SER A 5 -9.71 -9.80 -14.94
C SER A 5 -8.64 -10.81 -15.36
N THR A 6 -7.38 -10.39 -15.28
CA THR A 6 -6.22 -11.26 -15.50
C THR A 6 -5.92 -12.14 -14.28
N ASN A 7 -6.59 -11.89 -13.14
CA ASN A 7 -6.50 -12.69 -11.93
C ASN A 7 -7.76 -13.54 -11.76
N ALA A 8 -7.59 -14.87 -11.71
CA ALA A 8 -8.71 -15.80 -11.59
C ALA A 8 -9.50 -15.69 -10.27
N ALA A 9 -8.94 -15.00 -9.26
CA ALA A 9 -9.64 -14.71 -8.02
C ALA A 9 -10.65 -13.55 -8.13
N LEU A 10 -10.54 -12.71 -9.16
CA LEU A 10 -11.41 -11.55 -9.36
C LEU A 10 -12.37 -11.78 -10.55
N PRO A 11 -13.59 -11.24 -10.52
CA PRO A 11 -14.20 -10.49 -9.42
C PRO A 11 -14.50 -11.35 -8.18
N ILE A 12 -14.33 -10.78 -6.98
CA ILE A 12 -14.64 -11.43 -5.70
C ILE A 12 -15.60 -10.56 -4.89
N LYS A 13 -16.52 -11.18 -4.13
CA LYS A 13 -17.29 -10.41 -3.15
C LYS A 13 -16.36 -9.78 -2.12
N ILE A 14 -16.58 -8.52 -1.77
CA ILE A 14 -15.75 -7.80 -0.81
C ILE A 14 -15.70 -8.53 0.54
N GLN A 15 -16.82 -9.08 1.02
CA GLN A 15 -16.84 -9.86 2.27
C GLN A 15 -16.06 -11.19 2.23
N ASN A 16 -15.67 -11.64 1.05
CA ASN A 16 -14.86 -12.85 0.86
C ASN A 16 -13.39 -12.49 0.57
N LEU A 17 -13.02 -11.21 0.64
CA LEU A 17 -11.64 -10.76 0.45
C LEU A 17 -10.91 -10.82 1.80
N ASP A 18 -10.48 -12.02 2.18
CA ASP A 18 -9.82 -12.28 3.46
C ASP A 18 -8.38 -11.71 3.49
N GLU A 19 -7.64 -11.92 2.40
CA GLU A 19 -6.26 -11.45 2.25
C GLU A 19 -6.08 -10.81 0.87
N PHE A 20 -5.49 -9.62 0.82
CA PHE A 20 -5.09 -8.94 -0.40
C PHE A 20 -3.73 -8.31 -0.16
N TYR A 21 -2.74 -8.69 -0.96
CA TYR A 21 -1.40 -8.14 -0.93
C TYR A 21 -1.03 -7.53 -2.28
N VAL A 22 -0.40 -6.36 -2.24
CA VAL A 22 0.21 -5.71 -3.40
C VAL A 22 1.71 -5.64 -3.15
N VAL A 23 2.50 -6.18 -4.07
CA VAL A 23 3.96 -6.03 -4.07
C VAL A 23 4.33 -5.23 -5.30
N TYR A 24 5.00 -4.10 -5.11
CA TYR A 24 5.43 -3.28 -6.23
C TYR A 24 6.79 -2.63 -5.98
N ASP A 25 7.56 -2.45 -7.05
CA ASP A 25 8.80 -1.69 -7.08
C ASP A 25 8.79 -0.88 -8.38
N LEU A 26 8.82 0.44 -8.25
CA LEU A 26 8.71 1.34 -9.40
C LEU A 26 9.53 2.61 -9.17
N ASP A 27 9.91 3.25 -10.27
CA ASP A 27 10.48 4.59 -10.29
C ASP A 27 9.70 5.43 -11.29
N MET A 28 9.49 6.71 -10.99
CA MET A 28 8.78 7.61 -11.90
C MET A 28 9.49 8.95 -12.03
N VAL A 29 9.68 9.36 -13.29
CA VAL A 29 10.17 10.69 -13.63
C VAL A 29 9.20 11.30 -14.63
N ALA A 30 8.49 12.35 -14.21
CA ALA A 30 7.51 13.00 -15.06
C ALA A 30 7.44 14.52 -14.86
N THR A 31 7.03 15.20 -15.92
CA THR A 31 6.76 16.64 -15.98
C THR A 31 5.37 16.90 -16.57
N GLY A 32 4.82 18.08 -16.32
CA GLY A 32 3.46 18.43 -16.74
C GLY A 32 2.43 18.11 -15.66
N SER A 33 1.20 17.81 -16.05
CA SER A 33 0.07 17.56 -15.15
C SER A 33 -0.33 16.10 -15.21
N TYR A 34 -0.14 15.40 -14.10
CA TYR A 34 -0.32 13.95 -14.00
C TYR A 34 -0.60 13.49 -12.56
N ASN A 35 -1.00 12.23 -12.42
CA ASN A 35 -0.86 11.43 -11.20
C ASN A 35 -0.24 10.06 -11.53
N LEU A 36 0.11 9.34 -10.47
CA LEU A 36 0.31 7.89 -10.44
C LEU A 36 -0.65 7.34 -9.37
N ALA A 37 -1.47 6.36 -9.71
CA ALA A 37 -2.47 5.83 -8.80
C ALA A 37 -2.66 4.32 -8.96
N PHE A 38 -2.90 3.65 -7.83
CA PHE A 38 -3.66 2.41 -7.87
C PHE A 38 -5.15 2.75 -8.03
N GLU A 39 -5.91 1.87 -8.66
CA GLU A 39 -7.36 1.99 -8.71
C GLU A 39 -8.04 0.62 -8.69
N PHE A 40 -9.28 0.58 -8.23
CA PHE A 40 -10.15 -0.57 -8.42
C PHE A 40 -11.60 -0.15 -8.58
N TRP A 41 -12.33 -0.99 -9.29
CA TRP A 41 -13.77 -0.87 -9.47
C TRP A 41 -14.51 -1.83 -8.54
N VAL A 42 -15.63 -1.33 -8.02
CA VAL A 42 -16.61 -2.12 -7.28
C VAL A 42 -17.88 -2.21 -8.10
N THR A 43 -18.44 -3.41 -8.21
CA THR A 43 -19.60 -3.71 -9.04
C THR A 43 -20.72 -4.39 -8.26
N ILE A 44 -21.96 -4.20 -8.69
CA ILE A 44 -23.16 -4.84 -8.09
C ILE A 44 -23.17 -6.36 -8.24
N ASP A 45 -22.48 -6.89 -9.26
CA ASP A 45 -22.40 -8.31 -9.56
C ASP A 45 -21.00 -8.69 -10.07
N SER A 46 -20.78 -9.98 -10.31
CA SER A 46 -19.50 -10.50 -10.81
C SER A 46 -19.30 -10.24 -12.31
N MET A 47 -20.23 -9.56 -12.98
CA MET A 47 -20.10 -9.20 -14.37
C MET A 47 -19.45 -7.81 -14.40
N SER A 48 -18.15 -7.75 -14.69
CA SER A 48 -17.37 -6.51 -14.80
C SER A 48 -17.83 -5.62 -15.98
N SER A 49 -19.07 -5.15 -15.93
CA SER A 49 -19.72 -4.30 -16.92
C SER A 49 -19.78 -2.87 -16.42
N GLU A 50 -19.59 -1.90 -17.32
CA GLU A 50 -19.64 -0.46 -16.98
C GLU A 50 -20.96 -0.06 -16.30
N THR A 51 -22.07 -0.70 -16.69
CA THR A 51 -23.40 -0.45 -16.12
C THR A 51 -23.57 -0.95 -14.69
N GLY A 52 -22.71 -1.88 -14.25
CA GLY A 52 -22.74 -2.49 -12.93
C GLY A 52 -21.81 -1.83 -11.91
N ILE A 53 -20.99 -0.85 -12.33
CA ILE A 53 -20.07 -0.14 -11.44
C ILE A 53 -20.87 0.64 -10.39
N THR A 54 -20.48 0.54 -9.12
CA THR A 54 -21.03 1.33 -8.01
C THR A 54 -20.02 2.33 -7.48
N THR A 55 -18.76 1.92 -7.44
CA THR A 55 -17.69 2.66 -6.80
C THR A 55 -16.39 2.50 -7.59
N GLU A 56 -15.77 3.61 -7.97
CA GLU A 56 -14.36 3.68 -8.31
C GLU A 56 -13.59 4.05 -7.06
N VAL A 57 -12.50 3.35 -6.76
CA VAL A 57 -11.60 3.74 -5.69
C VAL A 57 -10.21 3.91 -6.26
N MET A 58 -9.78 5.16 -6.38
CA MET A 58 -8.38 5.47 -6.69
C MET A 58 -7.59 5.65 -5.40
N ILE A 59 -6.29 5.38 -5.44
CA ILE A 59 -5.29 5.59 -4.38
C ILE A 59 -4.07 6.26 -5.04
N TRP A 60 -4.03 7.59 -4.99
CA TRP A 60 -2.94 8.35 -5.62
C TRP A 60 -1.65 8.20 -4.81
N MET A 61 -0.56 7.88 -5.48
CA MET A 61 0.79 7.72 -4.91
C MET A 61 1.68 8.94 -5.17
N ASP A 62 1.48 9.57 -6.34
CA ASP A 62 2.16 10.81 -6.73
C ASP A 62 1.20 11.68 -7.56
N ASN A 63 1.42 12.98 -7.54
CA ASN A 63 0.66 13.94 -8.34
C ASN A 63 1.44 15.22 -8.62
N ASN A 64 1.18 15.79 -9.80
CA ASN A 64 1.64 17.12 -10.13
C ASN A 64 0.54 17.95 -10.78
N LEU A 65 0.27 19.14 -10.21
CA LEU A 65 -0.68 20.15 -10.70
C LEU A 65 -2.16 19.73 -10.77
N ILE A 66 -2.51 18.47 -10.46
CA ILE A 66 -3.89 18.00 -10.29
C ILE A 66 -4.12 17.52 -8.87
N GLY A 67 -5.36 17.59 -8.42
CA GLY A 67 -5.81 17.02 -7.15
C GLY A 67 -7.05 16.15 -7.37
N PRO A 68 -7.40 15.30 -6.40
CA PRO A 68 -8.57 14.44 -6.51
C PRO A 68 -9.83 15.30 -6.63
N ALA A 69 -10.76 14.86 -7.49
CA ALA A 69 -12.05 15.53 -7.61
C ALA A 69 -12.97 15.19 -6.42
N GLY A 70 -14.03 15.99 -6.24
CA GLY A 70 -15.05 15.78 -5.20
C GLY A 70 -14.81 16.55 -3.91
N ASN A 71 -15.65 16.26 -2.90
CA ASN A 71 -15.57 16.88 -1.58
C ASN A 71 -14.84 15.97 -0.61
N ILE A 72 -14.03 16.54 0.30
CA ILE A 72 -13.41 15.79 1.39
C ILE A 72 -14.52 15.25 2.32
N ILE A 73 -14.50 13.94 2.56
CA ILE A 73 -15.45 13.24 3.44
C ILE A 73 -14.77 12.63 4.67
N GLY A 74 -13.44 12.59 4.70
CA GLY A 74 -12.70 12.07 5.85
C GLY A 74 -11.19 12.17 5.67
N THR A 75 -10.47 11.97 6.76
CA THR A 75 -9.01 11.87 6.77
C THR A 75 -8.57 10.80 7.75
N VAL A 76 -7.60 9.96 7.36
CA VAL A 76 -6.95 9.00 8.25
C VAL A 76 -5.47 9.34 8.32
N THR A 77 -4.90 9.36 9.51
CA THR A 77 -3.44 9.53 9.69
C THR A 77 -2.83 8.17 10.00
N LEU A 78 -1.89 7.73 9.16
CA LEU A 78 -1.12 6.50 9.34
C LEU A 78 0.35 6.85 9.51
N MET A 79 0.89 6.74 10.72
CA MET A 79 2.27 7.09 11.04
C MET A 79 2.64 8.54 10.64
N VAL A 80 3.20 8.72 9.44
CA VAL A 80 3.60 10.01 8.85
C VAL A 80 2.75 10.40 7.64
N SER A 81 1.84 9.52 7.22
CA SER A 81 1.01 9.65 6.02
C SER A 81 -0.39 10.12 6.38
N ILE A 82 -1.01 10.90 5.50
CA ILE A 82 -2.40 11.36 5.66
C ILE A 82 -3.20 10.88 4.45
N ILE A 83 -4.13 9.96 4.68
CA ILE A 83 -5.13 9.59 3.67
C ILE A 83 -6.26 10.61 3.74
N ILE A 84 -6.58 11.25 2.63
CA ILE A 84 -7.74 12.13 2.47
C ILE A 84 -8.74 11.40 1.58
N PHE A 85 -9.95 11.19 2.06
CA PHE A 85 -11.02 10.60 1.27
C PHE A 85 -11.85 11.70 0.64
N THR A 86 -12.01 11.69 -0.68
CA THR A 86 -12.95 12.56 -1.40
C THR A 86 -14.05 11.75 -2.06
N LYS A 87 -15.21 12.37 -2.23
CA LYS A 87 -16.35 11.75 -2.92
C LYS A 87 -16.95 12.70 -3.92
N LEU A 88 -17.15 12.22 -5.15
CA LEU A 88 -17.97 12.93 -6.13
C LEU A 88 -19.43 12.53 -5.94
N ILE A 89 -20.32 13.51 -5.94
CA ILE A 89 -21.75 13.27 -5.81
C ILE A 89 -22.33 12.99 -7.21
N GLY A 90 -23.03 11.87 -7.38
CA GLY A 90 -23.80 11.55 -8.59
C GLY A 90 -23.04 10.84 -9.71
N ILE A 91 -21.74 10.59 -9.51
CA ILE A 91 -20.92 9.74 -10.37
C ILE A 91 -20.46 8.57 -9.48
N HIS A 92 -20.17 7.41 -10.05
CA HIS A 92 -19.73 6.22 -9.29
C HIS A 92 -18.38 6.42 -8.56
N GLY A 93 -17.82 7.64 -8.45
CA GLY A 93 -16.46 7.87 -7.94
C GLY A 93 -16.36 8.10 -6.43
N LEU A 94 -15.66 7.19 -5.74
CA LEU A 94 -15.10 7.40 -4.40
C LEU A 94 -13.57 7.53 -4.54
N ILE A 95 -13.07 8.74 -4.73
CA ILE A 95 -11.62 8.95 -4.92
C ILE A 95 -10.94 9.01 -3.55
N SER A 96 -10.04 8.07 -3.25
CA SER A 96 -9.21 8.15 -2.05
C SER A 96 -7.83 8.69 -2.42
N HIS A 97 -7.35 9.66 -1.66
CA HIS A 97 -6.07 10.30 -1.89
C HIS A 97 -5.14 9.93 -0.74
N LEU A 98 -4.28 8.94 -0.98
CA LEU A 98 -3.26 8.54 -0.01
C LEU A 98 -2.10 9.52 -0.10
N TYR A 99 -2.02 10.48 0.82
CA TYR A 99 -0.78 11.22 0.97
C TYR A 99 0.25 10.33 1.66
N GLN A 100 1.27 9.92 0.89
CA GLN A 100 2.68 9.83 1.27
C GLN A 100 3.28 8.44 1.55
N LEU A 101 4.31 8.07 0.77
CA LEU A 101 5.74 7.91 1.15
C LEU A 101 6.48 7.40 -0.10
N ASN A 102 7.48 8.18 -0.56
CA ASN A 102 8.43 7.89 -1.64
C ASN A 102 8.12 6.69 -2.58
N PRO A 103 7.81 6.92 -3.88
CA PRO A 103 7.63 5.83 -4.84
C PRO A 103 8.84 4.90 -4.98
N ASN A 104 10.03 5.32 -4.50
CA ASN A 104 11.33 4.72 -4.80
C ASN A 104 11.75 3.57 -3.87
N THR A 105 10.81 2.83 -3.27
CA THR A 105 11.14 1.63 -2.50
C THR A 105 10.14 0.53 -2.78
N ALA A 106 10.63 -0.69 -3.01
CA ALA A 106 9.79 -1.88 -3.06
C ALA A 106 8.87 -1.93 -1.83
N VAL A 107 7.56 -1.91 -2.05
CA VAL A 107 6.54 -1.92 -0.99
C VAL A 107 5.83 -3.26 -1.01
N TYR A 108 5.76 -3.85 0.18
CA TYR A 108 4.81 -4.90 0.50
C TYR A 108 3.62 -4.27 1.21
N TRP A 109 2.44 -4.29 0.58
CA TRP A 109 1.24 -3.68 1.14
C TRP A 109 0.16 -4.71 1.43
N GLU A 110 -0.20 -4.84 2.71
CA GLU A 110 -1.38 -5.55 3.21
C GLU A 110 -2.66 -4.77 2.89
N PHE A 111 -3.00 -4.73 1.61
CA PHE A 111 -4.08 -3.90 1.05
C PHE A 111 -5.47 -4.21 1.62
N HIS A 112 -5.73 -5.45 2.02
CA HIS A 112 -7.01 -5.84 2.61
C HIS A 112 -7.41 -4.99 3.83
N HIS A 113 -6.46 -4.53 4.65
CA HIS A 113 -6.77 -3.63 5.77
C HIS A 113 -7.33 -2.28 5.33
N PHE A 114 -6.94 -1.78 4.15
CA PHE A 114 -7.53 -0.59 3.56
C PHE A 114 -8.98 -0.85 3.13
N VAL A 115 -9.25 -2.00 2.49
CA VAL A 115 -10.61 -2.41 2.11
C VAL A 115 -11.49 -2.58 3.35
N ASP A 116 -11.01 -3.27 4.39
CA ASP A 116 -11.70 -3.42 5.67
C ASP A 116 -12.05 -2.07 6.30
N HIS A 117 -11.12 -1.12 6.24
CA HIS A 117 -11.37 0.24 6.73
C HIS A 117 -12.52 0.89 5.95
N LEU A 118 -12.50 0.84 4.62
CA LEU A 118 -13.59 1.40 3.82
C LEU A 118 -14.95 0.75 4.11
N VAL A 119 -15.00 -0.56 4.30
CA VAL A 119 -16.21 -1.29 4.73
C VAL A 119 -16.65 -0.82 6.11
N SER A 120 -15.72 -0.69 7.07
CA SER A 120 -16.02 -0.24 8.44
C SER A 120 -16.60 1.17 8.51
N GLN A 121 -16.21 2.04 7.56
CA GLN A 121 -16.71 3.40 7.44
C GLN A 121 -18.01 3.48 6.62
N GLY A 122 -18.55 2.34 6.16
CA GLY A 122 -19.72 2.28 5.29
C GLY A 122 -19.48 2.90 3.91
N MET A 123 -18.22 3.03 3.49
CA MET A 123 -17.85 3.57 2.18
C MET A 123 -17.92 2.51 1.09
N LEU A 124 -17.73 1.23 1.45
CA LEU A 124 -17.93 0.08 0.58
C LEU A 124 -19.00 -0.86 1.16
N ASN A 125 -19.77 -1.51 0.26
CA ASN A 125 -20.74 -2.52 0.62
C ASN A 125 -20.10 -3.92 0.57
N PRO A 126 -20.05 -4.68 1.68
CA PRO A 126 -19.42 -6.00 1.70
C PRO A 126 -20.09 -7.04 0.76
N ASP A 127 -21.34 -6.83 0.37
CA ASP A 127 -22.07 -7.70 -0.57
C ASP A 127 -21.76 -7.44 -2.05
N GLU A 128 -21.11 -6.33 -2.37
CA GLU A 128 -20.66 -5.98 -3.73
C GLU A 128 -19.34 -6.68 -4.09
N TYR A 129 -18.94 -6.57 -5.35
CA TYR A 129 -17.78 -7.26 -5.90
C TYR A 129 -16.62 -6.30 -6.10
N PHE A 130 -15.46 -6.66 -5.59
CA PHE A 130 -14.18 -6.11 -5.97
C PHE A 130 -13.81 -6.69 -7.35
N ALA A 131 -13.84 -5.85 -8.40
CA ALA A 131 -13.85 -6.32 -9.78
C ALA A 131 -12.45 -6.48 -10.38
N ASP A 132 -11.54 -5.55 -10.09
CA ASP A 132 -10.19 -5.46 -10.63
C ASP A 132 -9.28 -4.69 -9.67
N PHE A 133 -7.99 -4.57 -10.02
CA PHE A 133 -7.05 -3.71 -9.32
C PHE A 133 -5.93 -3.32 -10.29
N GLU A 134 -5.79 -2.03 -10.54
CA GLU A 134 -4.96 -1.47 -11.59
C GLU A 134 -3.94 -0.48 -11.02
N LEU A 135 -2.85 -0.28 -11.76
CA LEU A 135 -1.84 0.73 -11.47
C LEU A 135 -1.61 1.51 -12.76
N GLY A 136 -1.75 2.82 -12.70
CA GLY A 136 -1.69 3.65 -13.90
C GLY A 136 -1.33 5.10 -13.63
N ASN A 137 -1.06 5.80 -14.73
CA ASN A 137 -0.88 7.24 -14.73
C ASN A 137 -2.06 7.90 -15.45
N GLU A 138 -2.72 8.86 -14.82
CA GLU A 138 -3.57 9.79 -15.53
C GLU A 138 -2.73 10.98 -15.98
N VAL A 139 -2.65 11.21 -17.29
CA VAL A 139 -1.84 12.29 -17.87
C VAL A 139 -2.75 13.28 -18.59
N VAL A 140 -2.82 14.51 -18.07
CA VAL A 140 -3.55 15.61 -18.73
C VAL A 140 -2.69 16.23 -19.83
N TYR A 141 -1.44 16.57 -19.50
CA TYR A 141 -0.42 17.01 -20.45
C TYR A 141 0.96 16.79 -19.84
N GLY A 142 1.99 16.66 -20.67
CA GLY A 142 3.37 16.51 -20.19
C GLY A 142 4.09 15.34 -20.82
N MET A 143 5.17 14.93 -20.19
CA MET A 143 5.96 13.77 -20.60
C MET A 143 6.71 13.20 -19.41
N GLY A 144 7.01 11.91 -19.47
CA GLY A 144 7.70 11.19 -18.43
C GLY A 144 7.72 9.70 -18.71
N GLN A 145 8.15 8.96 -17.71
CA GLN A 145 8.22 7.51 -17.72
C GLN A 145 8.00 6.99 -16.30
N THR A 146 7.23 5.91 -16.21
CA THR A 146 7.12 5.07 -15.02
C THR A 146 7.77 3.75 -15.36
N ASP A 147 8.84 3.42 -14.66
CA ASP A 147 9.50 2.13 -14.76
C ASP A 147 8.99 1.23 -13.65
N ILE A 148 8.33 0.13 -14.02
CA ILE A 148 7.84 -0.88 -13.08
C ILE A 148 8.82 -2.05 -13.07
N GLN A 149 9.57 -2.20 -11.98
CA GLN A 149 10.50 -3.31 -11.76
C GLN A 149 9.77 -4.54 -11.23
N GLN A 150 8.75 -4.34 -10.39
CA GLN A 150 7.91 -5.39 -9.84
C GLN A 150 6.47 -4.89 -9.71
N TYR A 151 5.50 -5.74 -10.05
CA TYR A 151 4.09 -5.54 -9.74
C TYR A 151 3.39 -6.90 -9.66
N GLU A 152 3.03 -7.30 -8.44
CA GLU A 152 2.39 -8.58 -8.14
C GLU A 152 1.21 -8.35 -7.20
N ILE A 153 0.13 -9.09 -7.45
CA ILE A 153 -1.09 -9.05 -6.65
C ILE A 153 -1.40 -10.45 -6.18
N TYR A 154 -1.66 -10.58 -4.89
CA TYR A 154 -2.08 -11.83 -4.26
C TYR A 154 -3.44 -11.63 -3.62
N VAL A 155 -4.42 -12.43 -4.02
CA VAL A 155 -5.80 -12.41 -3.51
C VAL A 155 -6.07 -13.75 -2.83
N ASN A 156 -6.52 -13.72 -1.58
CA ASN A 156 -6.76 -14.87 -0.70
C ASN A 156 -5.64 -15.93 -0.76
N SER A 157 -4.41 -15.44 -0.90
CA SER A 157 -3.21 -16.24 -0.98
C SER A 157 -2.07 -15.42 -0.41
N ILE A 158 -1.25 -16.07 0.41
CA ILE A 158 -0.05 -15.45 0.96
C ILE A 158 1.06 -15.60 -0.10
N PRO A 159 1.77 -14.53 -0.49
CA PRO A 159 3.00 -14.67 -1.25
C PRO A 159 3.93 -15.62 -0.49
N LEU A 160 4.38 -16.71 -1.12
CA LEU A 160 5.32 -17.65 -0.52
C LEU A 160 6.55 -16.88 -0.03
N ASN A 161 6.65 -16.74 1.28
CA ASN A 161 7.58 -15.93 2.06
C ASN A 161 8.99 -15.80 1.44
N VAL A 162 9.26 -14.70 0.72
CA VAL A 162 10.57 -14.03 0.81
C VAL A 162 10.42 -13.12 2.01
N ALA A 163 11.17 -13.44 3.08
CA ALA A 163 11.17 -12.80 4.39
C ALA A 163 10.42 -11.46 4.42
N SER A 164 9.27 -11.46 5.10
CA SER A 164 8.65 -10.23 5.60
C SER A 164 9.75 -9.28 6.07
N PRO A 165 9.87 -8.04 5.57
CA PRO A 165 10.51 -7.05 6.39
C PRO A 165 9.64 -6.96 7.63
N GLU A 166 10.08 -7.55 8.74
CA GLU A 166 9.58 -7.20 10.07
C GLU A 166 9.37 -5.69 10.06
N THR A 167 8.22 -5.22 10.54
CA THR A 167 7.94 -3.79 10.71
C THR A 167 9.12 -3.19 11.46
N ILE A 168 10.05 -2.56 10.74
CA ILE A 168 11.19 -1.90 11.34
C ILE A 168 10.57 -0.74 12.13
N PRO A 169 10.68 -0.72 13.47
CA PRO A 169 10.27 0.45 14.22
C PRO A 169 11.03 1.63 13.62
N GLY A 170 10.30 2.68 13.21
CA GLY A 170 10.72 3.69 12.23
C GLY A 170 12.15 4.23 12.40
N HIS A 171 12.73 4.22 13.61
CA HIS A 171 14.18 4.21 13.81
C HIS A 171 14.55 3.45 15.10
N TYR A 172 15.47 2.48 15.00
CA TYR A 172 16.22 1.95 16.14
C TYR A 172 17.70 2.34 16.03
N ASN A 173 18.36 2.56 17.16
CA ASN A 173 19.81 2.73 17.20
C ASN A 173 20.40 1.58 18.02
N LEU A 174 21.45 0.94 17.52
CA LEU A 174 22.31 0.07 18.30
C LEU A 174 23.71 0.68 18.27
N SER A 175 24.16 1.23 19.38
CA SER A 175 25.50 1.78 19.49
C SER A 175 26.54 0.66 19.53
N ASN A 176 27.73 0.93 19.00
CA ASN A 176 28.87 0.04 19.17
C ASN A 176 29.04 -0.30 20.65
N ASN A 177 29.34 -1.57 20.94
CA ASN A 177 29.67 -2.01 22.27
C ASN A 177 30.97 -1.30 22.70
N TYR A 178 30.85 -0.37 23.66
CA TYR A 178 31.99 0.39 24.16
C TYR A 178 32.09 0.25 25.67
N PRO A 179 33.31 0.10 26.21
CA PRO A 179 34.58 -0.14 25.51
C PRO A 179 34.83 -1.64 25.19
N ASN A 180 35.26 -1.99 23.97
CA ASN A 180 35.79 -3.34 23.65
C ASN A 180 37.01 -3.27 22.69
N PRO A 181 38.11 -4.05 22.86
CA PRO A 181 38.15 -5.53 22.94
C PRO A 181 38.81 -6.21 24.16
N PHE A 182 39.06 -5.54 25.30
CA PHE A 182 39.65 -6.22 26.48
C PHE A 182 39.01 -5.87 27.83
N ASN A 183 37.75 -5.43 27.85
CA ASN A 183 36.98 -5.31 29.09
C ASN A 183 35.94 -6.43 29.20
N PRO A 184 35.88 -7.18 30.31
CA PRO A 184 34.91 -8.26 30.52
C PRO A 184 33.45 -7.78 30.66
N VAL A 185 33.25 -6.45 30.65
CA VAL A 185 31.95 -5.80 30.69
C VAL A 185 31.93 -4.73 29.61
N THR A 186 30.90 -4.75 28.77
CA THR A 186 30.63 -3.71 27.77
C THR A 186 29.18 -3.27 27.90
N THR A 187 28.90 -2.00 27.60
CA THR A 187 27.54 -1.48 27.52
C THR A 187 27.10 -1.45 26.06
N ILE A 188 25.89 -1.96 25.80
CA ILE A 188 25.22 -1.90 24.51
C ILE A 188 24.07 -0.91 24.67
N ASN A 189 24.24 0.31 24.17
CA ASN A 189 23.16 1.30 24.18
C ASN A 189 22.26 1.04 22.98
N PHE A 190 20.94 1.01 23.23
CA PHE A 190 19.95 0.93 22.17
C PHE A 190 18.82 1.93 22.40
N SER A 191 18.11 2.29 21.33
CA SER A 191 16.89 3.09 21.41
C SER A 191 15.85 2.52 20.45
N ILE A 192 14.59 2.53 20.88
CA ILE A 192 13.41 2.17 20.07
C ILE A 192 12.44 3.37 20.08
N PRO A 193 11.62 3.55 19.02
CA PRO A 193 10.77 4.73 18.87
C PRO A 193 9.51 4.66 19.74
N THR A 194 9.09 3.47 20.13
CA THR A 194 7.93 3.17 20.99
C THR A 194 8.38 2.23 22.11
N SER A 195 7.82 2.40 23.31
CA SER A 195 8.17 1.53 24.44
C SER A 195 7.58 0.13 24.25
N GLU A 196 8.45 -0.86 24.07
CA GLU A 196 8.07 -2.26 23.81
C GLU A 196 8.97 -3.24 24.58
N LEU A 197 8.59 -4.52 24.58
CA LEU A 197 9.38 -5.58 25.20
C LEU A 197 10.56 -5.96 24.29
N VAL A 198 11.78 -5.80 24.77
CA VAL A 198 13.00 -6.05 23.99
C VAL A 198 13.70 -7.32 24.47
N SER A 199 14.08 -8.19 23.54
CA SER A 199 14.96 -9.34 23.78
C SER A 199 16.32 -9.12 23.12
N VAL A 200 17.40 -9.30 23.87
CA VAL A 200 18.77 -9.18 23.36
C VAL A 200 19.43 -10.55 23.37
N HIS A 201 19.91 -11.01 22.22
CA HIS A 201 20.62 -12.28 22.07
C HIS A 201 22.10 -12.03 21.78
N VAL A 202 22.99 -12.65 22.56
CA VAL A 202 24.45 -12.56 22.38
C VAL A 202 24.96 -13.89 21.87
N TYR A 203 25.69 -13.87 20.76
CA TYR A 203 26.25 -15.05 20.11
C TYR A 203 27.77 -15.01 20.10
N ASP A 204 28.40 -16.16 20.28
CA ASP A 204 29.84 -16.35 20.07
C ASP A 204 30.09 -16.75 18.62
N VAL A 205 30.98 -16.03 17.93
CA VAL A 205 31.39 -16.39 16.57
C VAL A 205 32.57 -17.34 16.67
N LYS A 206 32.31 -18.64 16.52
CA LYS A 206 33.38 -19.61 16.30
C LYS A 206 33.97 -19.37 14.92
N VAL A 207 35.22 -18.92 14.87
CA VAL A 207 36.02 -19.02 13.66
C VAL A 207 36.34 -20.50 13.47
N LEU A 208 35.85 -21.09 12.37
CA LEU A 208 36.25 -22.44 11.97
C LEU A 208 37.70 -22.37 11.49
N ASN A 209 38.59 -23.09 12.18
CA ASN A 209 39.98 -23.29 11.80
C ASN A 209 40.12 -24.52 10.89
#